data_AF-A0A8J3TIH6-F1
#
_entry.id   AF-A0A8J3TIH6-F1
#
_cell.length_a   1.000
_cell.length_b   1.000
_cell.length_c   1.000
_cell.angle_alpha   90.00
_cell.angle_beta   90.00
_cell.angle_gamma   90.00
#
_symmetry.space_group_name_H-M   'P 1'
#
loop_
_entity.id
_entity.type
_entity.pdbx_description
1 polymer ?
#
loop_
_entity_poly.entity_id
_entity_poly.type
_entity_poly.pdbx_seq_one_letter_code
_entity_poly.pdbx_strand_id
1 'polypeptide(L)'
;MTTRVAVVGAGIIGLGIAWRCVQRGLDVTVYDAGEDGASTVAAGMLAPTSEIQAGEEALQGLLVDSNRRWPGFAAELEKATGVELGYRDEGTLIVALTDDDLREVRRLAGWYERAGQPVSPLTARQLREREPLLSPRVRGGAHAPQDRQVDPRRLLTALRHAVGDRIVPRKVTDLADVDADRTVVAAGIGTTTLTGLPVRPVKGQTVRLKAPAPPVRHVIRGYARSRPVYLVPRHDGELVVGATEEERGADTTVTAGGVLDLLRPAAELLPGIVEYPVTEILAGLRPGTPDNAPILGALKDNLIIAAGHYRNGVLLTPVTADLVAELVATGVPPQEIEPFTPDREALWT
;
A
#
# COMPACT_ATOMS: atom_id res chain seq x y z
N MET A 1 8.41 13.34 32.95
CA MET A 1 9.41 13.14 31.87
C MET A 1 8.62 12.68 30.66
N THR A 2 8.89 13.25 29.48
CA THR A 2 8.27 12.80 28.23
C THR A 2 8.88 11.47 27.83
N THR A 3 8.06 10.48 27.46
CA THR A 3 8.53 9.17 27.00
C THR A 3 9.32 9.32 25.70
N ARG A 4 10.55 8.79 25.68
CA ARG A 4 11.42 8.75 24.49
C ARG A 4 11.07 7.56 23.62
N VAL A 5 10.81 7.82 22.35
CA VAL A 5 10.39 6.83 21.36
C VAL A 5 11.36 6.84 20.20
N ALA A 6 11.95 5.69 19.93
CA ALA A 6 12.68 5.45 18.68
C ALA A 6 11.79 4.77 17.66
N VAL A 7 11.79 5.24 16.42
CA VAL A 7 11.19 4.54 15.27
C VAL A 7 12.30 4.17 14.31
N VAL A 8 12.46 2.87 14.01
CA VAL A 8 13.47 2.35 13.10
C VAL A 8 12.83 2.10 11.73
N GLY A 9 13.21 2.89 10.74
CA GLY A 9 12.66 2.89 9.37
C GLY A 9 11.75 4.09 9.08
N ALA A 10 12.05 4.84 8.02
CA ALA A 10 11.30 6.03 7.58
C ALA A 10 10.50 5.79 6.29
N GLY A 11 9.93 4.59 6.14
CA GLY A 11 8.84 4.37 5.18
C GLY A 11 7.54 5.02 5.67
N ILE A 12 6.48 4.95 4.86
CA ILE A 12 5.17 5.55 5.21
C ILE A 12 4.59 5.01 6.53
N ILE A 13 4.85 3.76 6.88
CA ILE A 13 4.42 3.16 8.17
C ILE A 13 5.16 3.82 9.33
N GLY A 14 6.50 3.80 9.32
CA GLY A 14 7.30 4.36 10.40
C GLY A 14 7.08 5.87 10.57
N LEU A 15 7.03 6.62 9.46
CA LEU A 15 6.77 8.06 9.53
C LEU A 15 5.33 8.38 9.96
N GLY A 16 4.34 7.57 9.55
CA GLY A 16 2.97 7.71 10.03
C GLY A 16 2.88 7.54 11.54
N ILE A 17 3.52 6.48 12.07
CA ILE A 17 3.59 6.22 13.52
C ILE A 17 4.31 7.37 14.23
N ALA A 18 5.48 7.79 13.73
CA ALA A 18 6.25 8.89 14.30
C ALA A 18 5.41 10.18 14.36
N TRP A 19 4.70 10.52 13.28
CA TRP A 19 3.82 11.68 13.25
C TRP A 19 2.71 11.60 14.30
N ARG A 20 2.04 10.45 14.43
CA ARG A 20 1.00 10.22 15.46
C ARG A 20 1.56 10.25 16.89
N CYS A 21 2.79 9.80 17.10
CA CYS A 21 3.50 9.91 18.37
C CYS A 21 3.83 11.37 18.72
N VAL A 22 4.32 12.16 17.75
CA VAL A 22 4.60 13.59 17.94
C VAL A 22 3.34 14.35 18.34
N GLN A 23 2.20 14.06 17.70
CA GLN A 23 0.91 14.69 18.05
C GLN A 23 0.42 14.35 19.46
N ARG A 24 0.85 13.21 20.02
CA ARG A 24 0.58 12.80 21.40
C ARG A 24 1.57 13.40 22.41
N GLY A 25 2.49 14.26 21.95
CA GLY A 25 3.48 14.93 22.80
C GLY A 25 4.65 14.05 23.22
N LEU A 26 4.88 12.93 22.51
CA LEU A 26 6.02 12.04 22.76
C LEU A 26 7.31 12.60 22.16
N ASP A 27 8.46 12.25 22.76
CA ASP A 27 9.78 12.63 22.27
C ASP A 27 10.26 11.59 21.27
N VAL A 28 10.17 11.89 19.98
CA VAL A 28 10.34 10.91 18.89
C VAL A 28 11.64 11.15 18.15
N THR A 29 12.43 10.09 17.95
CA THR A 29 13.54 10.04 16.99
C THR A 29 13.29 8.95 15.96
N VAL A 30 13.38 9.28 14.67
CA VAL A 30 13.27 8.31 13.57
C VAL A 30 14.66 8.02 13.01
N TYR A 31 15.06 6.76 12.95
CA TYR A 31 16.33 6.33 12.38
C TYR A 31 16.12 5.69 11.01
N ASP A 32 16.72 6.28 9.98
CA ASP A 32 16.65 5.77 8.61
C ASP A 32 17.86 6.24 7.80
N ALA A 33 18.44 5.40 6.95
CA ALA A 33 19.64 5.75 6.19
C ALA A 33 19.36 6.55 4.90
N GLY A 34 18.09 6.80 4.56
CA GLY A 34 17.68 7.45 3.32
C GLY A 34 17.65 6.51 2.10
N GLU A 35 17.71 5.20 2.31
CA GLU A 35 17.59 4.20 1.24
C GLU A 35 16.14 4.14 0.74
N ASP A 36 15.95 4.07 -0.59
CA ASP A 36 14.61 3.92 -1.17
C ASP A 36 14.00 2.56 -0.80
N GLY A 37 12.76 2.60 -0.31
CA GLY A 37 12.00 1.41 0.08
C GLY A 37 10.74 1.19 -0.77
N ALA A 38 9.93 0.20 -0.39
CA ALA A 38 8.68 -0.13 -1.09
C ALA A 38 7.72 1.07 -1.28
N SER A 39 7.76 2.04 -0.37
CA SER A 39 6.92 3.24 -0.41
C SER A 39 7.11 4.11 -1.67
N THR A 40 8.32 4.17 -2.25
CA THR A 40 8.60 5.02 -3.42
C THR A 40 8.17 4.37 -4.74
N VAL A 41 8.04 3.03 -4.73
CA VAL A 41 7.62 2.20 -5.87
C VAL A 41 6.10 1.98 -5.89
N ALA A 42 5.46 1.97 -4.72
CA ALA A 42 4.04 1.68 -4.57
C ALA A 42 3.14 2.53 -5.50
N ALA A 43 2.08 1.89 -6.01
CA ALA A 43 1.11 2.57 -6.88
C ALA A 43 0.04 3.35 -6.11
N GLY A 44 -0.12 3.12 -4.81
CA GLY A 44 -1.01 3.93 -3.96
C GLY A 44 -2.50 3.66 -4.13
N MET A 45 -2.88 2.46 -4.54
CA MET A 45 -4.27 2.01 -4.41
C MET A 45 -4.62 1.85 -2.93
N LEU A 46 -5.83 2.31 -2.58
CA LEU A 46 -6.43 2.17 -1.25
C LEU A 46 -7.66 1.28 -1.44
N ALA A 47 -7.43 -0.01 -1.68
CA ALA A 47 -8.43 -0.92 -2.22
C ALA A 47 -8.87 -2.00 -1.22
N PRO A 48 -9.66 -1.67 -0.17
CA PRO A 48 -10.15 -2.67 0.77
C PRO A 48 -11.16 -3.62 0.13
N THR A 49 -11.66 -3.35 -1.08
CA THR A 49 -12.53 -4.28 -1.79
C THR A 49 -11.73 -5.10 -2.80
N SER A 50 -11.05 -4.45 -3.75
CA SER A 50 -10.49 -5.18 -4.90
C SER A 50 -9.13 -5.85 -4.68
N GLU A 51 -8.45 -5.65 -3.54
CA GLU A 51 -7.15 -6.30 -3.23
C GLU A 51 -7.19 -7.43 -2.20
N ILE A 52 -8.36 -7.75 -1.63
CA ILE A 52 -8.45 -8.86 -0.69
C ILE A 52 -8.40 -10.21 -1.43
N GLN A 53 -7.66 -11.16 -0.86
CA GLN A 53 -7.59 -12.55 -1.31
C GLN A 53 -8.33 -13.50 -0.35
N ALA A 54 -8.64 -14.71 -0.82
CA ALA A 54 -9.28 -15.71 0.01
C ALA A 54 -8.35 -16.13 1.17
N GLY A 55 -8.89 -16.28 2.39
CA GLY A 55 -8.11 -16.61 3.59
C GLY A 55 -7.58 -15.40 4.37
N GLU A 56 -7.97 -14.17 4.00
CA GLU A 56 -7.52 -12.93 4.64
C GLU A 56 -8.65 -12.24 5.44
N GLU A 57 -9.57 -13.02 6.01
CA GLU A 57 -10.78 -12.49 6.67
C GLU A 57 -10.44 -11.59 7.87
N ALA A 58 -9.42 -11.93 8.68
CA ALA A 58 -8.97 -11.10 9.78
C ALA A 58 -8.41 -9.75 9.30
N LEU A 59 -7.67 -9.76 8.18
CA LEU A 59 -7.08 -8.57 7.57
C LEU A 59 -8.16 -7.64 6.98
N GLN A 60 -9.25 -8.20 6.47
CA GLN A 60 -10.32 -7.43 5.85
C GLN A 60 -10.89 -6.34 6.78
N GLY A 61 -11.14 -6.65 8.05
CA GLY A 61 -11.65 -5.68 9.02
C GLY A 61 -10.72 -4.47 9.16
N LEU A 62 -9.41 -4.73 9.25
CA LEU A 62 -8.38 -3.71 9.37
C LEU A 62 -8.25 -2.86 8.09
N LEU A 63 -8.36 -3.47 6.90
CA LEU A 63 -8.34 -2.75 5.62
C LEU A 63 -9.52 -1.77 5.49
N VAL A 64 -10.73 -2.22 5.86
CA VAL A 64 -11.94 -1.39 5.83
C VAL A 64 -11.84 -0.24 6.84
N ASP A 65 -11.36 -0.52 8.06
CA ASP A 65 -11.17 0.52 9.07
C ASP A 65 -10.16 1.57 8.61
N SER A 66 -8.99 1.14 8.11
CA SER A 66 -8.00 2.06 7.57
C SER A 66 -8.54 2.90 6.41
N ASN A 67 -9.30 2.27 5.50
CA ASN A 67 -9.98 3.00 4.44
C ASN A 67 -10.89 4.11 4.99
N ARG A 68 -11.67 3.86 6.06
CA ARG A 68 -12.53 4.88 6.67
C ARG A 68 -11.74 6.06 7.25
N ARG A 69 -10.52 5.81 7.75
CA ARG A 69 -9.64 6.84 8.33
C ARG A 69 -8.95 7.74 7.30
N TRP A 70 -8.76 7.25 6.07
CA TRP A 70 -8.01 7.94 5.02
C TRP A 70 -8.41 9.39 4.72
N PRO A 71 -9.71 9.74 4.54
CA PRO A 71 -10.08 11.13 4.28
C PRO A 71 -9.62 12.09 5.39
N GLY A 72 -9.79 11.68 6.65
CA GLY A 72 -9.39 12.48 7.80
C GLY A 72 -7.87 12.57 7.93
N PHE A 73 -7.17 11.44 7.77
CA PHE A 73 -5.71 11.38 7.80
C PHE A 73 -5.09 12.27 6.71
N ALA A 74 -5.61 12.21 5.48
CA ALA A 74 -5.14 13.03 4.38
C ALA A 74 -5.36 14.52 4.66
N ALA A 75 -6.60 14.93 4.99
CA ALA A 75 -6.92 16.33 5.26
C ALA A 75 -6.08 16.91 6.41
N GLU A 76 -5.85 16.12 7.46
CA GLU A 76 -5.04 16.53 8.60
C GLU A 76 -3.56 16.71 8.22
N LEU A 77 -2.98 15.76 7.47
CA LEU A 77 -1.59 15.81 7.04
C LEU A 77 -1.35 16.94 6.02
N GLU A 78 -2.26 17.14 5.07
CA GLU A 78 -2.22 18.27 4.12
C GLU A 78 -2.29 19.60 4.86
N LYS A 79 -3.18 19.74 5.84
CA LYS A 79 -3.27 20.95 6.68
C LYS A 79 -2.00 21.20 7.48
N ALA A 80 -1.37 20.15 8.00
CA ALA A 80 -0.17 20.25 8.81
C ALA A 80 1.09 20.61 8.00
N THR A 81 1.14 20.25 6.72
CA THR A 81 2.36 20.31 5.90
C THR A 81 2.26 21.22 4.68
N GLY A 82 1.03 21.57 4.25
CA GLY A 82 0.78 22.25 2.98
C GLY A 82 1.03 21.40 1.72
N VAL A 83 1.33 20.10 1.88
CA VAL A 83 1.63 19.19 0.77
C VAL A 83 0.38 18.40 0.40
N GLU A 84 -0.17 18.62 -0.80
CA GLU A 84 -1.29 17.85 -1.34
C GLU A 84 -0.88 16.39 -1.64
N LEU A 85 -1.64 15.42 -1.15
CA LEU A 85 -1.31 13.99 -1.25
C LEU A 85 -1.79 13.33 -2.55
N GLY A 86 -2.66 14.01 -3.31
CA GLY A 86 -3.34 13.41 -4.46
C GLY A 86 -4.31 12.31 -4.05
N TYR A 87 -4.96 12.46 -2.87
CA TYR A 87 -6.02 11.57 -2.41
C TYR A 87 -7.26 11.70 -3.30
N ARG A 88 -7.84 10.57 -3.68
CA ARG A 88 -8.84 10.47 -4.73
C ARG A 88 -9.81 9.32 -4.45
N ASP A 89 -11.10 9.59 -4.52
CA ASP A 89 -12.16 8.69 -4.07
C ASP A 89 -13.13 8.26 -5.19
N GLU A 90 -12.71 8.36 -6.46
CA GLU A 90 -13.58 8.05 -7.59
C GLU A 90 -13.91 6.55 -7.73
N GLY A 91 -13.24 5.66 -6.99
CA GLY A 91 -13.46 4.22 -7.06
C GLY A 91 -12.49 3.47 -7.98
N THR A 92 -12.60 2.13 -7.94
CA THR A 92 -11.91 1.22 -8.86
C THR A 92 -12.92 0.58 -9.81
N LEU A 93 -12.60 0.60 -11.10
CA LEU A 93 -13.29 -0.22 -12.11
C LEU A 93 -12.51 -1.52 -12.31
N ILE A 94 -13.19 -2.64 -12.08
CA ILE A 94 -12.67 -3.98 -12.33
C ILE A 94 -13.09 -4.38 -13.75
N VAL A 95 -12.15 -4.58 -14.66
CA VAL A 95 -12.42 -4.65 -16.11
C VAL A 95 -11.98 -5.99 -16.70
N ALA A 96 -12.82 -6.61 -17.53
CA ALA A 96 -12.52 -7.89 -18.18
C ALA A 96 -12.47 -7.76 -19.71
N LEU A 97 -11.38 -8.22 -20.32
CA LEU A 97 -11.20 -8.17 -21.77
C LEU A 97 -11.86 -9.34 -22.52
N THR A 98 -11.88 -10.53 -21.93
CA THR A 98 -12.45 -11.74 -22.55
C THR A 98 -13.63 -12.28 -21.74
N ASP A 99 -14.35 -13.26 -22.29
CA ASP A 99 -15.43 -13.95 -21.54
C ASP A 99 -14.89 -14.71 -20.33
N ASP A 100 -13.67 -15.23 -20.43
CA ASP A 100 -13.00 -15.96 -19.35
C ASP A 100 -12.61 -14.98 -18.22
N ASP A 101 -12.03 -13.84 -18.60
CA ASP A 101 -11.75 -12.73 -17.68
C ASP A 101 -13.04 -12.26 -16.98
N LEU A 102 -14.16 -12.19 -17.71
CA LEU A 102 -15.43 -11.73 -17.15
C LEU A 102 -16.03 -12.74 -16.16
N ARG A 103 -15.84 -14.04 -16.40
CA ARG A 103 -16.22 -15.08 -15.42
C ARG A 103 -15.42 -14.93 -14.14
N GLU A 104 -14.12 -14.66 -14.24
CA GLU A 104 -13.28 -14.42 -13.06
C GLU A 104 -13.70 -13.15 -12.31
N VAL A 105 -13.94 -12.03 -13.01
CA VAL A 105 -14.42 -10.80 -12.37
C VAL A 105 -15.76 -11.02 -11.64
N ARG A 106 -16.70 -11.77 -12.24
CA ARG A 106 -17.97 -12.12 -11.57
C ARG A 106 -17.77 -13.00 -10.35
N ARG A 107 -16.85 -13.96 -10.42
CA ARG A 107 -16.50 -14.84 -9.29
C ARG A 107 -15.96 -14.02 -8.11
N LEU A 108 -15.04 -13.10 -8.39
CA LEU A 108 -14.46 -12.19 -7.40
C LEU A 108 -15.52 -11.22 -6.84
N ALA A 109 -16.33 -10.60 -7.70
CA ALA A 109 -17.42 -9.71 -7.28
C ALA A 109 -18.38 -10.39 -6.31
N GLY A 110 -18.82 -11.62 -6.62
CA GLY A 110 -19.68 -12.38 -5.71
C GLY A 110 -19.00 -12.74 -4.39
N TRP A 111 -17.68 -12.91 -4.37
CA TRP A 111 -16.93 -13.11 -3.13
C TRP A 111 -16.85 -11.81 -2.30
N TYR A 112 -16.55 -10.67 -2.94
CA TYR A 112 -16.55 -9.35 -2.30
C TYR A 112 -17.91 -9.03 -1.65
N GLU A 113 -19.01 -9.28 -2.37
CA GLU A 113 -20.37 -9.07 -1.85
C GLU A 113 -20.66 -9.94 -0.60
N ARG A 114 -20.27 -11.22 -0.62
CA ARG A 114 -20.42 -12.10 0.56
C ARG A 114 -19.57 -11.66 1.74
N ALA A 115 -18.44 -11.02 1.46
CA ALA A 115 -17.56 -10.41 2.45
C ALA A 115 -18.05 -9.00 2.89
N GLY A 116 -19.26 -8.59 2.51
CA GLY A 116 -19.84 -7.29 2.88
C GLY A 116 -19.20 -6.09 2.21
N GLN A 117 -18.41 -6.29 1.14
CA GLN A 117 -17.82 -5.22 0.35
C GLN A 117 -18.73 -4.87 -0.84
N PRO A 118 -19.20 -3.62 -0.96
CA PRO A 118 -20.08 -3.24 -2.04
C PRO A 118 -19.35 -3.24 -3.37
N VAL A 119 -19.82 -4.05 -4.29
CA VAL A 119 -19.37 -4.11 -5.68
C VAL A 119 -20.60 -4.11 -6.58
N SER A 120 -20.57 -3.33 -7.66
CA SER A 120 -21.69 -3.26 -8.61
C SER A 120 -21.27 -3.81 -9.96
N PRO A 121 -21.91 -4.86 -10.50
CA PRO A 121 -21.59 -5.35 -11.83
C PRO A 121 -21.90 -4.29 -12.89
N LEU A 122 -21.03 -4.17 -13.90
CA LEU A 122 -21.17 -3.24 -15.01
C LEU A 122 -21.06 -3.96 -16.36
N THR A 123 -21.92 -3.55 -17.29
CA THR A 123 -21.80 -3.93 -18.71
C THR A 123 -20.64 -3.19 -19.36
N ALA A 124 -20.16 -3.72 -20.50
CA ALA A 124 -19.14 -3.04 -21.30
C ALA A 124 -19.53 -1.61 -21.70
N ARG A 125 -20.83 -1.37 -21.99
CA ARG A 125 -21.36 -0.03 -22.29
C ARG A 125 -21.20 0.91 -21.11
N GLN A 126 -21.64 0.50 -19.92
CA GLN A 126 -21.54 1.32 -18.71
C GLN A 126 -20.09 1.61 -18.31
N LEU A 127 -19.17 0.67 -18.55
CA LEU A 127 -17.74 0.91 -18.35
C LEU A 127 -17.21 1.99 -19.29
N ARG A 128 -17.53 1.93 -20.58
CA ARG A 128 -17.09 2.95 -21.57
C ARG A 128 -17.80 4.29 -21.43
N GLU A 129 -19.01 4.32 -20.87
CA GLU A 129 -19.67 5.58 -20.48
C GLU A 129 -18.90 6.30 -19.36
N ARG A 130 -18.27 5.53 -18.45
CA ARG A 130 -17.43 6.06 -17.37
C ARG A 130 -16.02 6.36 -17.84
N GLU A 131 -15.47 5.50 -18.70
CA GLU A 131 -14.10 5.57 -19.21
C GLU A 131 -14.08 5.34 -20.72
N PRO A 132 -14.29 6.40 -21.53
CA PRO A 132 -14.42 6.27 -22.98
C PRO A 132 -13.19 5.72 -23.70
N LEU A 133 -12.01 5.86 -23.09
CA LEU A 133 -10.76 5.37 -23.66
C LEU A 133 -10.53 3.86 -23.45
N LEU A 134 -11.36 3.18 -22.64
CA LEU A 134 -11.29 1.72 -22.52
C LEU A 134 -11.51 1.04 -23.87
N SER A 135 -10.80 -0.05 -24.06
CA SER A 135 -10.86 -0.86 -25.28
C SER A 135 -12.29 -1.27 -25.63
N PRO A 136 -12.68 -1.19 -26.93
CA PRO A 136 -13.99 -1.67 -27.38
C PRO A 136 -14.16 -3.18 -27.16
N ARG A 137 -13.06 -3.92 -26.96
CA ARG A 137 -13.03 -5.37 -26.71
C ARG A 137 -13.44 -5.76 -25.29
N VAL A 138 -13.46 -4.82 -24.34
CA VAL A 138 -13.92 -5.08 -22.95
C VAL A 138 -15.33 -5.70 -22.97
N ARG A 139 -15.51 -6.80 -22.22
CA ARG A 139 -16.76 -7.58 -22.18
C ARG A 139 -17.68 -7.16 -21.04
N GLY A 140 -17.13 -6.58 -19.99
CA GLY A 140 -17.86 -6.16 -18.80
C GLY A 140 -16.92 -6.04 -17.61
N GLY A 141 -17.50 -5.91 -16.43
CA GLY A 141 -16.71 -5.75 -15.22
C GLY A 141 -17.55 -5.45 -14.00
N ALA A 142 -16.96 -4.74 -13.05
CA ALA A 142 -17.62 -4.27 -11.86
C ALA A 142 -17.03 -2.94 -11.38
N HIS A 143 -17.72 -2.27 -10.47
CA HIS A 143 -17.28 -1.04 -9.82
C HIS A 143 -17.20 -1.27 -8.32
N ALA A 144 -16.03 -0.99 -7.74
CA ALA A 144 -15.78 -0.94 -6.31
C ALA A 144 -15.73 0.54 -5.87
N PRO A 145 -16.86 1.14 -5.46
CA PRO A 145 -16.94 2.57 -5.14
C PRO A 145 -16.21 2.95 -3.84
N GLN A 146 -15.87 1.97 -3.00
CA GLN A 146 -15.17 2.22 -1.73
C GLN A 146 -13.66 2.20 -1.88
N ASP A 147 -13.14 1.67 -2.99
CA ASP A 147 -11.71 1.75 -3.28
C ASP A 147 -11.33 3.19 -3.62
N ARG A 148 -10.11 3.57 -3.25
CA ARG A 148 -9.58 4.91 -3.41
C ARG A 148 -8.14 4.86 -3.87
N GLN A 149 -7.50 6.00 -3.96
CA GLN A 149 -6.07 6.08 -4.23
C GLN A 149 -5.44 7.31 -3.57
N VAL A 150 -4.12 7.29 -3.46
CA VAL A 150 -3.27 8.42 -3.06
C VAL A 150 -1.96 8.32 -3.84
N ASP A 151 -1.18 9.40 -3.93
CA ASP A 151 0.19 9.33 -4.42
C ASP A 151 1.16 9.00 -3.25
N PRO A 152 1.77 7.81 -3.22
CA PRO A 152 2.66 7.43 -2.12
C PRO A 152 3.91 8.29 -2.02
N ARG A 153 4.37 8.91 -3.13
CA ARG A 153 5.54 9.80 -3.12
C ARG A 153 5.22 11.13 -2.45
N ARG A 154 4.03 11.68 -2.73
CA ARG A 154 3.52 12.88 -2.04
C ARG A 154 3.22 12.59 -0.57
N LEU A 155 2.61 11.44 -0.26
CA LEU A 155 2.42 10.95 1.12
C LEU A 155 3.74 10.86 1.88
N LEU A 156 4.75 10.22 1.30
CA LEU A 156 6.07 10.09 1.92
C LEU A 156 6.71 11.47 2.16
N THR A 157 6.60 12.37 1.19
CA THR A 157 7.11 13.75 1.29
C THR A 157 6.42 14.51 2.43
N ALA A 158 5.09 14.46 2.49
CA ALA A 158 4.31 15.12 3.53
C ALA A 158 4.63 14.56 4.93
N LEU A 159 4.72 13.23 5.06
CA LEU A 159 5.09 12.59 6.33
C LEU A 159 6.52 12.95 6.77
N ARG A 160 7.49 13.00 5.84
CA ARG A 160 8.84 13.49 6.16
C ARG A 160 8.83 14.94 6.63
N HIS A 161 8.05 15.80 5.99
CA HIS A 161 7.88 17.20 6.42
C HIS A 161 7.26 17.28 7.83
N ALA A 162 6.21 16.49 8.11
CA ALA A 162 5.51 16.50 9.38
C ALA A 162 6.36 16.02 10.57
N VAL A 163 7.28 15.08 10.32
CA VAL A 163 8.23 14.58 11.34
C VAL A 163 9.45 15.50 11.48
N GLY A 164 9.94 16.07 10.37
CA GLY A 164 10.94 17.12 10.34
C GLY A 164 12.34 16.68 10.81
N ASP A 165 12.93 17.49 11.69
CA ASP A 165 14.28 17.35 12.24
C ASP A 165 14.50 16.12 13.15
N ARG A 166 13.42 15.40 13.46
CA ARG A 166 13.45 14.14 14.23
C ARG A 166 13.99 12.96 13.43
N ILE A 167 14.16 13.10 12.12
CA ILE A 167 14.70 12.06 11.25
C ILE A 167 16.23 12.14 11.26
N VAL A 168 16.87 11.12 11.84
CA VAL A 168 18.31 10.96 11.89
C VAL A 168 18.76 10.04 10.75
N PRO A 169 19.67 10.51 9.86
CA PRO A 169 20.19 9.73 8.74
C PRO A 169 21.16 8.63 9.21
N ARG A 170 20.65 7.59 9.88
CA ARG A 170 21.42 6.51 10.50
C ARG A 170 20.76 5.16 10.24
N LYS A 171 21.55 4.22 9.70
CA LYS A 171 21.17 2.81 9.62
C LYS A 171 21.29 2.16 11.00
N VAL A 172 20.22 1.54 11.49
CA VAL A 172 20.25 0.71 12.69
C VAL A 172 20.53 -0.72 12.26
N THR A 173 21.63 -1.30 12.74
CA THR A 173 22.00 -2.71 12.50
C THR A 173 21.81 -3.58 13.74
N ASP A 174 21.83 -2.96 14.92
CA ASP A 174 21.53 -3.59 16.21
C ASP A 174 20.55 -2.69 16.99
N LEU A 175 19.49 -3.28 17.53
CA LEU A 175 18.51 -2.56 18.34
C LEU A 175 19.07 -2.16 19.70
N ALA A 176 20.17 -2.77 20.16
CA ALA A 176 20.87 -2.36 21.38
C ALA A 176 21.50 -0.95 21.27
N ASP A 177 21.77 -0.47 20.06
CA ASP A 177 22.35 0.86 19.79
C ASP A 177 21.31 2.00 19.76
N VAL A 178 20.07 1.68 20.14
CA VAL A 178 18.93 2.59 20.15
C VAL A 178 18.55 2.91 21.59
N ASP A 179 18.94 4.08 22.07
CA ASP A 179 18.58 4.57 23.40
C ASP A 179 17.19 5.24 23.35
N ALA A 180 16.17 4.52 23.82
CA ALA A 180 14.80 4.99 23.96
C ALA A 180 14.04 4.18 25.01
N ASP A 181 12.96 4.76 25.56
CA ASP A 181 12.09 4.06 26.51
C ASP A 181 11.19 3.04 25.78
N ARG A 182 10.85 3.34 24.53
CA ARG A 182 10.11 2.48 23.59
C ARG A 182 10.75 2.53 22.21
N THR A 183 10.88 1.39 21.55
CA THR A 183 11.38 1.27 20.18
C THR A 183 10.34 0.61 19.30
N VAL A 184 10.00 1.25 18.19
CA VAL A 184 9.13 0.73 17.13
C VAL A 184 9.98 0.32 15.93
N VAL A 185 9.92 -0.94 15.53
CA VAL A 185 10.56 -1.44 14.31
C VAL A 185 9.56 -1.40 13.16
N ALA A 186 9.79 -0.47 12.23
CA ALA A 186 9.02 -0.28 11.01
C ALA A 186 9.93 -0.35 9.76
N ALA A 187 10.95 -1.20 9.81
CA ALA A 187 12.05 -1.27 8.86
C ALA A 187 11.73 -2.07 7.58
N GLY A 188 10.46 -2.27 7.24
CA GLY A 188 10.04 -3.07 6.09
C GLY A 188 10.67 -4.46 6.11
N ILE A 189 11.36 -4.84 5.04
CA ILE A 189 12.09 -6.12 4.93
C ILE A 189 13.30 -6.22 5.88
N GLY A 190 13.85 -5.09 6.33
CA GLY A 190 14.94 -5.04 7.31
C GLY A 190 14.53 -5.52 8.70
N THR A 191 13.21 -5.62 8.97
CA THR A 191 12.68 -6.14 10.23
C THR A 191 13.20 -7.54 10.53
N THR A 192 13.32 -8.42 9.53
CA THR A 192 13.82 -9.78 9.74
C THR A 192 15.23 -9.81 10.31
N THR A 193 16.14 -8.99 9.78
CA THR A 193 17.51 -8.94 10.29
C THR A 193 17.57 -8.38 11.70
N LEU A 194 16.69 -7.44 12.06
CA LEU A 194 16.67 -6.79 13.38
C LEU A 194 15.99 -7.62 14.47
N THR A 195 15.02 -8.47 14.12
CA THR A 195 14.14 -9.11 15.12
C THR A 195 14.01 -10.62 14.99
N GLY A 196 14.43 -11.20 13.86
CA GLY A 196 14.21 -12.61 13.54
C GLY A 196 12.79 -12.96 13.09
N LEU A 197 11.88 -11.99 12.99
CA LEU A 197 10.52 -12.22 12.50
C LEU A 197 10.51 -12.54 10.99
N PRO A 198 9.57 -13.37 10.51
CA PRO A 198 9.56 -13.87 9.14
C PRO A 198 8.93 -12.88 8.14
N VAL A 199 9.59 -11.73 7.94
CA VAL A 199 9.23 -10.73 6.92
C VAL A 199 10.06 -10.95 5.66
N ARG A 200 9.46 -11.53 4.63
CA ARG A 200 10.14 -11.85 3.37
C ARG A 200 9.96 -10.75 2.31
N PRO A 201 10.96 -10.51 1.47
CA PRO A 201 10.83 -9.60 0.34
C PRO A 201 10.02 -10.22 -0.80
N VAL A 202 8.97 -9.53 -1.24
CA VAL A 202 8.25 -9.87 -2.48
C VAL A 202 8.50 -8.77 -3.50
N LYS A 203 9.22 -9.11 -4.56
CA LYS A 203 9.56 -8.16 -5.60
C LYS A 203 8.33 -7.80 -6.42
N GLY A 204 8.16 -6.51 -6.70
CA GLY A 204 7.16 -6.00 -7.62
C GLY A 204 7.72 -4.93 -8.52
N GLN A 205 7.55 -5.11 -9.82
CA GLN A 205 7.92 -4.14 -10.84
C GLN A 205 6.73 -3.26 -11.20
N THR A 206 7.01 -1.99 -11.51
CA THR A 206 6.03 -1.00 -11.99
C THR A 206 6.60 -0.22 -13.16
N VAL A 207 5.73 0.24 -14.05
CA VAL A 207 6.05 1.16 -15.15
C VAL A 207 5.24 2.44 -14.95
N ARG A 208 5.88 3.60 -15.05
CA ARG A 208 5.19 4.90 -15.01
C ARG A 208 5.20 5.50 -16.40
N LEU A 209 4.01 5.93 -16.83
CA LEU A 209 3.78 6.56 -18.12
C LEU A 209 3.34 8.01 -17.91
N LYS A 210 3.54 8.86 -18.92
CA LYS A 210 3.03 10.25 -18.91
C LYS A 210 2.03 10.47 -20.04
N ALA A 211 0.76 10.61 -19.69
CA ALA A 211 -0.27 11.07 -20.60
C ALA A 211 -0.29 12.62 -20.65
N PRO A 212 -0.76 13.24 -21.75
CA PRO A 212 -0.93 14.69 -21.85
C PRO A 212 -1.98 15.24 -20.87
N ALA A 213 -2.94 14.40 -20.49
CA ALA A 213 -3.94 14.62 -19.44
C ALA A 213 -4.31 13.26 -18.83
N PRO A 214 -4.93 13.21 -17.63
CA PRO A 214 -5.34 11.95 -17.01
C PRO A 214 -6.24 11.15 -17.97
N PRO A 215 -5.82 9.95 -18.41
CA PRO A 215 -6.51 9.24 -19.50
C PRO A 215 -7.78 8.52 -19.02
N VAL A 216 -7.85 8.26 -17.72
CA VAL A 216 -8.99 7.64 -17.05
C VAL A 216 -9.21 8.35 -15.71
N ARG A 217 -10.46 8.40 -15.26
CA ARG A 217 -10.83 9.00 -13.97
C ARG A 217 -10.64 8.01 -12.83
N HIS A 218 -11.10 6.78 -12.99
CA HIS A 218 -11.07 5.74 -11.95
C HIS A 218 -9.74 4.97 -12.00
N VAL A 219 -9.39 4.31 -10.91
CA VAL A 219 -8.38 3.25 -10.97
C VAL A 219 -8.93 2.12 -11.82
N ILE A 220 -8.13 1.62 -12.76
CA ILE A 220 -8.50 0.45 -13.56
C ILE A 220 -7.76 -0.74 -12.98
N ARG A 221 -8.47 -1.76 -12.52
CA ARG A 221 -7.91 -3.08 -12.24
C ARG A 221 -8.52 -4.04 -13.24
N GLY A 222 -7.74 -4.81 -13.98
CA GLY A 222 -8.32 -5.61 -15.04
C GLY A 222 -7.56 -6.85 -15.39
N TYR A 223 -8.25 -7.68 -16.16
CA TYR A 223 -7.74 -8.94 -16.69
C TYR A 223 -7.79 -8.88 -18.20
N ALA A 224 -6.64 -9.09 -18.83
CA ALA A 224 -6.51 -9.24 -20.27
C ALA A 224 -5.90 -10.61 -20.57
N ARG A 225 -6.74 -11.55 -21.03
CA ARG A 225 -6.34 -12.94 -21.30
C ARG A 225 -5.71 -13.59 -20.08
N SER A 226 -6.43 -13.48 -18.96
CA SER A 226 -6.06 -13.98 -17.63
C SER A 226 -4.83 -13.35 -17.00
N ARG A 227 -4.27 -12.30 -17.60
CA ARG A 227 -3.16 -11.52 -17.02
C ARG A 227 -3.72 -10.33 -16.26
N PRO A 228 -3.53 -10.26 -14.93
CA PRO A 228 -3.96 -9.12 -14.14
C PRO A 228 -3.04 -7.92 -14.38
N VAL A 229 -3.62 -6.73 -14.36
CA VAL A 229 -2.88 -5.46 -14.38
C VAL A 229 -3.74 -4.38 -13.71
N TYR A 230 -3.12 -3.37 -13.14
CA TYR A 230 -3.78 -2.15 -12.73
C TYR A 230 -3.15 -0.92 -13.40
N LEU A 231 -3.97 0.12 -13.55
CA LEU A 231 -3.63 1.43 -14.08
C LEU A 231 -4.14 2.47 -13.09
N VAL A 232 -3.22 3.22 -12.50
CA VAL A 232 -3.52 4.18 -11.43
C VAL A 232 -3.23 5.60 -11.94
N PRO A 233 -4.28 6.38 -12.30
CA PRO A 233 -4.10 7.72 -12.86
C PRO A 233 -3.80 8.79 -11.80
N ARG A 234 -2.97 9.76 -12.15
CA ARG A 234 -2.74 11.00 -11.37
C ARG A 234 -3.31 12.21 -12.10
N HIS A 235 -3.57 13.29 -11.36
CA HIS A 235 -4.11 14.55 -11.92
C HIS A 235 -3.17 15.23 -12.92
N ASP A 236 -1.87 15.02 -12.78
CA ASP A 236 -0.86 15.61 -13.65
C ASP A 236 -0.63 14.80 -14.94
N GLY A 237 -1.40 13.73 -15.17
CA GLY A 237 -1.27 12.84 -16.32
C GLY A 237 -0.28 11.69 -16.12
N GLU A 238 0.37 11.54 -14.96
CA GLU A 238 1.07 10.29 -14.66
C GLU A 238 0.08 9.11 -14.62
N LEU A 239 0.47 7.98 -15.19
CA LEU A 239 -0.26 6.72 -15.12
C LEU A 239 0.69 5.62 -14.63
N VAL A 240 0.45 5.11 -13.42
CA VAL A 240 1.22 3.98 -12.87
C VAL A 240 0.61 2.68 -13.36
N VAL A 241 1.42 1.85 -14.02
CA VAL A 241 1.06 0.51 -14.49
C VAL A 241 1.75 -0.50 -13.59
N GLY A 242 0.98 -1.39 -12.98
CA GLY A 242 1.54 -2.37 -12.09
C GLY A 242 0.64 -3.58 -11.82
N ALA A 243 1.10 -4.54 -11.05
CA ALA A 243 2.53 -4.78 -10.77
C ALA A 243 2.81 -6.26 -10.86
N THR A 244 4.07 -6.60 -11.13
CA THR A 244 4.51 -7.99 -11.00
C THR A 244 4.55 -8.41 -9.53
N GLU A 245 4.60 -9.71 -9.31
CA GLU A 245 4.73 -10.34 -7.99
C GLU A 245 5.70 -11.52 -8.14
N GLU A 246 6.88 -11.39 -7.53
CA GLU A 246 8.00 -12.29 -7.79
C GLU A 246 8.77 -12.65 -6.50
N GLU A 247 8.97 -13.95 -6.27
CA GLU A 247 9.82 -14.48 -5.20
C GLU A 247 11.29 -14.49 -5.66
N ARG A 248 12.00 -13.38 -5.44
CA ARG A 248 13.39 -13.18 -5.92
C ARG A 248 14.36 -12.70 -4.83
N GLY A 249 14.01 -12.90 -3.56
CA GLY A 249 14.84 -12.42 -2.45
C GLY A 249 14.99 -10.89 -2.52
N ALA A 250 16.21 -10.40 -2.34
CA ALA A 250 16.51 -8.96 -2.36
C ALA A 250 16.72 -8.37 -3.78
N ASP A 251 16.48 -9.12 -4.85
CA ASP A 251 16.68 -8.63 -6.22
C ASP A 251 15.66 -7.55 -6.60
N THR A 252 16.16 -6.37 -6.96
CA THR A 252 15.38 -5.24 -7.49
C THR A 252 15.68 -4.98 -8.97
N THR A 253 16.28 -5.93 -9.68
CA THR A 253 16.58 -5.79 -11.11
C THR A 253 15.28 -5.75 -11.93
N VAL A 254 15.05 -4.68 -12.69
CA VAL A 254 13.96 -4.64 -13.66
C VAL A 254 14.25 -5.59 -14.83
N THR A 255 13.26 -6.34 -15.28
CA THR A 255 13.41 -7.32 -16.36
C THR A 255 12.53 -6.97 -17.56
N ALA A 256 13.02 -7.23 -18.78
CA ALA A 256 12.24 -7.03 -20.00
C ALA A 256 10.93 -7.83 -19.98
N GLY A 257 10.95 -9.04 -19.40
CA GLY A 257 9.76 -9.87 -19.19
C GLY A 257 8.73 -9.18 -18.30
N GLY A 258 9.15 -8.67 -17.12
CA GLY A 258 8.25 -7.95 -16.21
C GLY A 258 7.63 -6.71 -16.84
N VAL A 259 8.42 -5.93 -17.59
CA VAL A 259 7.90 -4.76 -18.31
C VAL A 259 6.87 -5.15 -19.37
N LEU A 260 7.13 -6.20 -20.15
CA LEU A 260 6.18 -6.69 -21.17
C LEU A 260 4.91 -7.29 -20.53
N ASP A 261 5.05 -7.98 -19.40
CA ASP A 261 3.93 -8.55 -18.65
C ASP A 261 2.99 -7.48 -18.10
N LEU A 262 3.49 -6.25 -17.89
CA LEU A 262 2.69 -5.09 -17.50
C LEU A 262 2.11 -4.34 -18.69
N LEU A 263 2.94 -3.96 -19.67
CA LEU A 263 2.52 -3.09 -20.77
C LEU A 263 1.57 -3.78 -21.76
N ARG A 264 1.70 -5.09 -21.99
CA ARG A 264 0.80 -5.82 -22.91
C ARG A 264 -0.65 -5.84 -22.45
N PRO A 265 -1.00 -6.35 -21.25
CA PRO A 265 -2.38 -6.33 -20.80
C PRO A 265 -2.91 -4.90 -20.62
N ALA A 266 -2.05 -3.96 -20.18
CA ALA A 266 -2.42 -2.54 -20.08
C ALA A 266 -2.86 -1.96 -21.43
N ALA A 267 -2.10 -2.22 -22.50
CA ALA A 267 -2.44 -1.75 -23.85
C ALA A 267 -3.67 -2.46 -24.45
N GLU A 268 -3.95 -3.70 -24.05
CA GLU A 268 -5.19 -4.36 -24.47
C GLU A 268 -6.44 -3.76 -23.78
N LEU A 269 -6.31 -3.27 -22.55
CA LEU A 269 -7.40 -2.64 -21.79
C LEU A 269 -7.58 -1.16 -22.11
N LEU A 270 -6.48 -0.41 -22.29
CA LEU A 270 -6.46 1.03 -22.56
C LEU A 270 -5.53 1.30 -23.75
N PRO A 271 -5.99 1.15 -25.01
CA PRO A 271 -5.11 1.14 -26.19
C PRO A 271 -4.25 2.39 -26.36
N GLY A 272 -4.74 3.56 -25.95
CA GLY A 272 -4.02 4.83 -26.08
C GLY A 272 -2.69 4.89 -25.32
N ILE A 273 -2.43 4.00 -24.36
CA ILE A 273 -1.18 4.07 -23.58
C ILE A 273 0.08 3.81 -24.40
N VAL A 274 -0.03 3.20 -25.58
CA VAL A 274 1.12 2.88 -26.44
C VAL A 274 1.83 4.14 -26.96
N GLU A 275 1.15 5.28 -26.93
CA GLU A 275 1.69 6.59 -27.34
C GLU A 275 2.29 7.39 -26.17
N TYR A 276 2.13 6.91 -24.92
CA TYR A 276 2.58 7.65 -23.74
C TYR A 276 4.08 7.42 -23.48
N PRO A 277 4.87 8.48 -23.26
CA PRO A 277 6.25 8.34 -22.80
C PRO A 277 6.35 7.50 -21.54
N VAL A 278 7.29 6.56 -21.53
CA VAL A 278 7.72 5.87 -20.31
C VAL A 278 8.63 6.81 -19.54
N THR A 279 8.21 7.23 -18.35
CA THR A 279 8.99 8.14 -17.49
C THR A 279 9.88 7.39 -16.53
N GLU A 280 9.46 6.19 -16.11
CA GLU A 280 10.18 5.44 -15.09
C GLU A 280 9.82 3.94 -15.16
N ILE A 281 10.79 3.09 -14.82
CA ILE A 281 10.57 1.67 -14.57
C ILE A 281 11.34 1.30 -13.30
N LEU A 282 10.63 0.75 -12.33
CA LEU A 282 11.17 0.48 -10.99
C LEU A 282 10.81 -0.92 -10.53
N ALA A 283 11.60 -1.45 -9.60
CA ALA A 283 11.23 -2.59 -8.77
C ALA A 283 11.40 -2.25 -7.28
N GLY A 284 10.48 -2.73 -6.46
CA GLY A 284 10.53 -2.59 -5.01
C GLY A 284 10.24 -3.90 -4.30
N LEU A 285 10.59 -3.99 -3.02
CA LEU A 285 10.44 -5.19 -2.21
C LEU A 285 9.34 -4.98 -1.17
N ARG A 286 8.18 -5.58 -1.40
CA ARG A 286 7.06 -5.54 -0.46
C ARG A 286 7.41 -6.41 0.76
N PRO A 287 7.21 -5.93 2.00
CA PRO A 287 7.46 -6.74 3.20
C PRO A 287 6.27 -7.68 3.43
N GLY A 288 6.36 -8.92 2.96
CA GLY A 288 5.33 -9.94 3.15
C GLY A 288 5.57 -10.80 4.38
N THR A 289 4.50 -11.35 4.95
CA THR A 289 4.53 -12.40 5.99
C THR A 289 3.99 -13.72 5.42
N PRO A 290 4.12 -14.86 6.11
CA PRO A 290 3.55 -16.14 5.65
C PRO A 290 2.03 -16.10 5.45
N ASP A 291 1.32 -15.36 6.30
CA ASP A 291 -0.15 -15.19 6.26
C ASP A 291 -0.62 -13.92 5.53
N ASN A 292 0.31 -13.17 4.92
CA ASN A 292 0.08 -11.87 4.25
C ASN A 292 -0.48 -10.74 5.12
N ALA A 293 -0.67 -10.95 6.42
CA ALA A 293 -1.17 -9.95 7.37
C ALA A 293 -0.01 -9.21 8.07
N PRO A 294 -0.17 -7.93 8.44
CA PRO A 294 0.90 -7.19 9.11
C PRO A 294 1.27 -7.82 10.46
N ILE A 295 2.45 -7.48 10.96
CA ILE A 295 2.89 -7.76 12.33
C ILE A 295 2.81 -6.45 13.10
N LEU A 296 1.88 -6.39 14.04
CA LEU A 296 1.60 -5.23 14.89
C LEU A 296 1.65 -5.67 16.35
N GLY A 297 2.30 -4.89 17.21
CA GLY A 297 2.27 -5.11 18.66
C GLY A 297 3.63 -5.35 19.30
N ALA A 298 3.63 -5.62 20.60
CA ALA A 298 4.85 -5.80 21.39
C ALA A 298 5.51 -7.16 21.08
N LEU A 299 6.79 -7.15 20.73
CA LEU A 299 7.64 -8.33 20.70
C LEU A 299 8.33 -8.55 22.06
N LYS A 300 8.63 -7.45 22.77
CA LYS A 300 9.16 -7.39 24.15
C LYS A 300 8.62 -6.13 24.83
N ASP A 301 8.80 -6.00 26.15
CA ASP A 301 8.25 -4.88 26.94
C ASP A 301 8.48 -3.49 26.34
N ASN A 302 9.65 -3.23 25.75
CA ASN A 302 10.01 -1.95 25.12
C ASN A 302 10.16 -2.00 23.60
N LEU A 303 9.86 -3.14 22.96
CA LEU A 303 10.07 -3.36 21.54
C LEU A 303 8.76 -3.70 20.84
N ILE A 304 8.31 -2.78 19.99
CA ILE A 304 7.04 -2.85 19.26
C ILE A 304 7.36 -3.04 17.77
N ILE A 305 6.55 -3.85 17.08
CA ILE A 305 6.69 -4.16 15.67
C ILE A 305 5.54 -3.51 14.90
N ALA A 306 5.87 -2.93 13.74
CA ALA A 306 4.92 -2.45 12.76
C ALA A 306 5.47 -2.69 11.35
N ALA A 307 5.36 -3.92 10.87
CA ALA A 307 5.91 -4.34 9.58
C ALA A 307 5.01 -5.38 8.89
N GLY A 308 5.43 -5.90 7.74
CA GLY A 308 4.71 -7.03 7.10
C GLY A 308 3.46 -6.65 6.31
N HIS A 309 3.23 -5.36 6.01
CA HIS A 309 2.00 -4.89 5.35
C HIS A 309 1.83 -5.32 3.89
N TYR A 310 2.81 -6.04 3.32
CA TYR A 310 2.80 -6.58 1.98
C TYR A 310 2.32 -5.58 0.90
N ARG A 311 1.21 -5.89 0.21
CA ARG A 311 0.60 -5.05 -0.82
C ARG A 311 -0.26 -3.91 -0.27
N ASN A 312 -0.65 -3.98 0.99
CA ASN A 312 -1.60 -3.06 1.62
C ASN A 312 -0.91 -1.97 2.46
N GLY A 313 0.41 -1.83 2.40
CA GLY A 313 1.17 -0.88 3.23
C GLY A 313 0.72 0.57 3.10
N VAL A 314 0.36 1.01 1.89
CA VAL A 314 -0.25 2.33 1.72
C VAL A 314 -1.59 2.33 2.45
N LEU A 315 -2.58 1.53 2.00
CA LEU A 315 -3.90 1.45 2.62
C LEU A 315 -3.89 1.36 4.15
N LEU A 316 -3.01 0.58 4.77
CA LEU A 316 -2.94 0.37 6.21
C LEU A 316 -2.18 1.46 6.99
N THR A 317 -1.61 2.47 6.33
CA THR A 317 -0.82 3.52 6.99
C THR A 317 -1.60 4.24 8.10
N PRO A 318 -2.83 4.77 7.89
CA PRO A 318 -3.56 5.50 8.93
C PRO A 318 -3.88 4.64 10.16
N VAL A 319 -4.46 3.45 9.96
CA VAL A 319 -4.84 2.59 11.09
C VAL A 319 -3.60 2.10 11.85
N THR A 320 -2.53 1.74 11.14
CA THR A 320 -1.28 1.30 11.79
C THR A 320 -0.69 2.43 12.61
N ALA A 321 -0.65 3.65 12.06
CA ALA A 321 -0.14 4.81 12.75
C ALA A 321 -0.91 5.11 14.05
N ASP A 322 -2.23 5.06 14.01
CA ASP A 322 -3.08 5.33 15.17
C ASP A 322 -2.94 4.25 16.26
N LEU A 323 -3.08 2.97 15.89
CA LEU A 323 -3.06 1.86 16.84
C LEU A 323 -1.68 1.69 17.49
N VAL A 324 -0.60 1.80 16.70
CA VAL A 324 0.76 1.65 17.23
C VAL A 324 1.14 2.86 18.08
N ALA A 325 0.77 4.09 17.69
CA ALA A 325 1.04 5.26 18.52
C ALA A 325 0.24 5.23 19.84
N GLU A 326 -0.96 4.66 19.85
CA GLU A 326 -1.72 4.39 21.08
C GLU A 326 -0.99 3.38 21.97
N LEU A 327 -0.59 2.22 21.43
CA LEU A 327 0.20 1.23 22.16
C LEU A 327 1.49 1.82 22.74
N VAL A 328 2.20 2.65 21.97
CA VAL A 328 3.43 3.33 22.43
C VAL A 328 3.12 4.27 23.61
N ALA A 329 2.02 5.02 23.54
CA ALA A 329 1.66 6.02 24.55
C ALA A 329 1.12 5.41 25.84
N THR A 330 0.31 4.34 25.74
CA THR A 330 -0.40 3.76 26.89
C THR A 330 0.28 2.51 27.44
N GLY A 331 1.06 1.80 26.61
CA GLY A 331 1.57 0.46 26.91
C GLY A 331 0.49 -0.63 26.85
N VAL A 332 -0.75 -0.29 26.48
CA VAL A 332 -1.88 -1.22 26.38
C VAL A 332 -2.19 -1.45 24.90
N PRO A 333 -2.16 -2.69 24.40
CA PRO A 333 -2.47 -2.98 23.00
C PRO A 333 -3.96 -2.76 22.73
N PRO A 334 -4.33 -1.96 21.71
CA PRO A 334 -5.70 -1.91 21.22
C PRO A 334 -6.17 -3.31 20.76
N GLN A 335 -7.47 -3.58 20.93
CA GLN A 335 -8.05 -4.89 20.60
C GLN A 335 -7.85 -5.26 19.12
N GLU A 336 -7.86 -4.26 18.23
CA GLU A 336 -7.68 -4.43 16.79
C GLU A 336 -6.30 -5.00 16.42
N ILE A 337 -5.31 -4.95 17.33
CA ILE A 337 -3.98 -5.53 17.12
C ILE A 337 -3.96 -7.05 17.39
N GLU A 338 -4.89 -7.59 18.19
CA GLU A 338 -4.86 -9.00 18.64
C GLU A 338 -4.64 -10.03 17.52
N PRO A 339 -5.29 -9.92 16.34
CA PRO A 339 -5.08 -10.90 15.25
C PRO A 339 -3.70 -10.80 14.59
N PHE A 340 -2.94 -9.74 14.85
CA PHE A 340 -1.72 -9.35 14.14
C PHE A 340 -0.48 -9.37 15.02
N THR A 341 -0.55 -9.96 16.21
CA THR A 341 0.57 -9.97 17.16
C THR A 341 1.82 -10.70 16.60
N PRO A 342 3.03 -10.39 17.11
CA PRO A 342 4.26 -11.04 16.66
C PRO A 342 4.41 -12.52 17.05
N ASP A 343 3.63 -12.98 18.03
CA ASP A 343 3.66 -14.35 18.57
C ASP A 343 2.60 -15.28 17.97
N ARG A 344 1.76 -14.79 17.05
CA ARG A 344 0.72 -15.60 16.42
C ARG A 344 1.29 -16.78 15.63
N GLU A 345 0.63 -17.94 15.73
CA GLU A 345 1.10 -19.19 15.11
C GLU A 345 1.27 -19.09 13.59
N ALA A 346 0.39 -18.32 12.92
CA ALA A 346 0.37 -18.16 11.47
C ALA A 346 1.66 -17.58 10.87
N LEU A 347 2.56 -17.00 11.68
CA LEU A 347 3.88 -16.55 11.24
C LEU A 347 4.90 -17.70 11.10
N TRP A 348 4.62 -18.87 11.67
CA TRP A 348 5.61 -19.95 11.80
C TRP A 348 5.20 -21.25 11.09
N THR A 349 4.05 -21.24 10.42
CA THR A 349 3.48 -22.34 9.64
C THR A 349 3.69 -22.14 8.15
#